data_AF-A0A4Q6BBW2-F1
#
_entry.id   AF-A0A4Q6BBW2-F1
#
_cell.length_a   1.000
_cell.length_b   1.000
_cell.length_c   1.000
_cell.angle_alpha   90.00
_cell.angle_beta   90.00
_cell.angle_gamma   90.00
#
_symmetry.space_group_name_H-M   'P 1'
#
loop_
_entity.id
_entity.type
_entity.pdbx_description
1 polymer ?
#
loop_
_entity_poly.entity_id
_entity_poly.type
_entity_poly.pdbx_seq_one_letter_code
_entity_poly.pdbx_strand_id
1 'polypeptide(L)'
;MKIEPMNRAVTASAAPDHIELLVSPTLAPFVAALAVTALFIGSIFTPWAVVWGAIPVTIALIWWFWPDPEEAAKHRAREVKPQDDLAKASA
;
A
#
# COMPACT_ATOMS: atom_id res chain seq x y z
N MET A 1 -18.54 -16.54 48.82
CA MET A 1 -18.68 -16.86 47.38
C MET A 1 -18.78 -15.53 46.64
N LYS A 2 -17.63 -15.03 46.16
CA LYS A 2 -17.48 -13.68 45.61
C LYS A 2 -17.46 -13.83 44.09
N ILE A 3 -18.52 -13.38 43.43
CA ILE A 3 -18.66 -13.49 41.99
C ILE A 3 -17.90 -12.32 41.39
N GLU A 4 -16.68 -12.57 40.95
CA GLU A 4 -15.88 -11.60 40.21
C GLU A 4 -16.52 -11.38 38.84
N PRO A 5 -16.80 -10.12 38.41
CA PRO A 5 -17.46 -9.88 37.15
C PRO A 5 -16.48 -10.19 36.01
N MET A 6 -16.82 -11.24 35.26
CA MET A 6 -16.24 -11.57 33.97
C MET A 6 -16.62 -10.47 32.94
N ASN A 7 -16.02 -9.29 33.05
CA ASN A 7 -16.31 -8.15 32.18
C ASN A 7 -15.06 -7.30 31.84
N ARG A 8 -14.22 -7.80 30.92
CA ARG A 8 -13.98 -7.17 29.61
C ARG A 8 -12.72 -7.75 28.97
N ALA A 9 -13.00 -8.43 27.86
CA ALA A 9 -12.16 -8.60 26.69
C ALA A 9 -10.73 -9.10 26.92
N VAL A 10 -10.48 -10.28 26.35
CA VAL A 10 -9.27 -10.53 25.54
C VAL A 10 -9.16 -9.39 24.53
N THR A 11 -8.71 -8.22 24.98
CA THR A 11 -7.96 -7.30 24.15
C THR A 11 -6.55 -7.81 24.31
N ALA A 12 -5.94 -8.23 23.21
CA ALA A 12 -4.53 -8.60 23.21
C ALA A 12 -3.78 -7.53 23.99
N SER A 13 -3.17 -7.90 25.12
CA SER A 13 -2.37 -7.00 25.97
C SER A 13 -1.03 -6.67 25.31
N ALA A 14 -1.04 -6.62 23.97
CA ALA A 14 0.03 -6.11 23.15
C ALA A 14 -0.35 -4.66 22.86
N ALA A 15 0.47 -3.72 23.31
CA ALA A 15 0.48 -2.42 22.69
C ALA A 15 0.64 -2.65 21.17
N PRO A 16 -0.11 -1.94 20.30
CA PRO A 16 0.04 -2.11 18.86
C PRO A 16 1.47 -1.73 18.47
N ASP A 17 2.32 -2.74 18.29
CA ASP A 17 3.74 -2.56 17.93
C ASP A 17 3.88 -1.97 16.52
N HIS A 18 2.82 -2.06 15.69
CA HIS A 18 2.83 -1.65 14.30
C HIS A 18 1.61 -0.78 14.02
N ILE A 19 1.86 0.48 13.65
CA ILE A 19 0.85 1.35 13.05
C ILE A 19 1.13 1.35 11.55
N GLU A 20 0.34 0.59 10.79
CA GLU A 20 0.47 0.59 9.33
C GLU A 20 -0.04 1.90 8.75
N LEU A 21 0.80 2.57 7.96
CA LEU A 21 0.38 3.69 7.14
C LEU A 21 -0.29 3.13 5.89
N LEU A 22 -1.60 3.30 5.83
CA LEU A 22 -2.36 2.99 4.62
C LEU A 22 -1.93 3.95 3.50
N VAL A 23 -1.67 3.39 2.31
CA VAL A 23 -1.39 4.17 1.10
C VAL A 23 -2.55 5.12 0.81
N SER A 24 -2.25 6.35 0.43
CA SER A 24 -3.26 7.35 0.07
C SER A 24 -4.10 6.88 -1.13
N PRO A 25 -5.39 7.26 -1.19
CA PRO A 25 -6.25 6.86 -2.30
C PRO A 25 -5.72 7.40 -3.64
N THR A 26 -5.55 6.51 -4.62
CA THR A 26 -5.10 6.84 -5.98
C THR A 26 -6.07 6.32 -7.04
N LEU A 27 -6.25 7.08 -8.12
CA LEU A 27 -7.09 6.71 -9.27
C LEU A 27 -6.41 5.71 -10.23
N ALA A 28 -5.10 5.53 -10.10
CA ALA A 28 -4.31 4.69 -10.99
C ALA A 28 -4.80 3.22 -11.12
N PRO A 29 -5.19 2.49 -10.06
CA PRO A 29 -5.71 1.12 -10.19
C PRO A 29 -7.02 1.04 -11.00
N PHE A 30 -7.84 2.09 -10.95
CA PHE A 30 -9.06 2.14 -11.76
C PHE A 30 -8.75 2.29 -13.26
N VAL A 31 -7.82 3.17 -13.60
CA VAL A 31 -7.37 3.34 -15.00
C VAL A 31 -6.70 2.07 -15.53
N ALA A 32 -5.87 1.42 -14.71
CA ALA A 32 -5.23 0.14 -15.07
C ALA A 32 -6.27 -0.95 -15.37
N ALA A 33 -7.32 -1.08 -14.55
CA ALA A 33 -8.40 -2.04 -14.78
C ALA A 33 -9.13 -1.81 -16.11
N LEU A 34 -9.43 -0.54 -16.46
CA LEU A 34 -10.06 -0.20 -17.73
C LEU A 34 -9.14 -0.49 -18.93
N ALA A 35 -7.84 -0.17 -18.81
CA ALA A 35 -6.87 -0.42 -19.86
C ALA A 35 -6.73 -1.94 -20.13
N VAL A 36 -6.64 -2.76 -19.08
CA VAL A 36 -6.58 -4.23 -19.20
C VAL A 36 -7.87 -4.79 -19.78
N THR A 37 -9.03 -4.26 -19.36
CA THR A 37 -10.33 -4.68 -19.92
C THR A 37 -10.40 -4.39 -21.42
N ALA A 38 -10.02 -3.19 -21.85
CA ALA A 38 -10.01 -2.83 -23.27
C ALA A 38 -9.02 -3.68 -24.08
N LEU A 39 -7.83 -3.98 -23.53
CA LEU A 39 -6.87 -4.90 -24.13
C LEU A 39 -7.49 -6.28 -24.38
N PHE A 40 -8.15 -6.86 -23.37
CA PHE A 40 -8.77 -8.18 -23.50
C PHE A 40 -9.93 -8.18 -24.49
N ILE A 41 -10.81 -7.17 -24.44
CA ILE A 41 -11.91 -7.07 -25.40
C ILE A 41 -11.37 -6.89 -26.82
N GLY A 42 -10.39 -6.00 -27.00
CA GLY A 42 -9.80 -5.74 -28.31
C GLY A 42 -9.05 -6.93 -28.89
N SER A 43 -8.36 -7.71 -28.04
CA SER A 43 -7.57 -8.87 -28.49
C SER A 43 -8.43 -10.02 -29.03
N ILE A 44 -9.69 -10.12 -28.60
CA ILE A 44 -10.66 -11.08 -29.15
C ILE A 44 -10.92 -10.82 -30.63
N PHE A 45 -11.05 -9.55 -31.02
CA PHE A 45 -11.40 -9.17 -32.39
C PHE A 45 -10.17 -8.98 -33.28
N THR A 46 -9.06 -8.51 -32.71
CA THR A 46 -7.85 -8.19 -33.48
C THR A 46 -6.58 -8.50 -32.69
N PRO A 47 -5.62 -9.27 -33.25
CA PRO A 47 -4.32 -9.49 -32.60
C PRO A 47 -3.54 -8.20 -32.33
N TRP A 48 -3.69 -7.20 -33.20
CA TRP A 48 -3.00 -5.90 -33.10
C TRP A 48 -3.43 -5.05 -31.90
N ALA A 49 -4.60 -5.33 -31.32
CA ALA A 49 -5.04 -4.68 -30.09
C ALA A 49 -4.11 -4.99 -28.90
N VAL A 50 -3.39 -6.10 -28.92
CA VAL A 50 -2.40 -6.41 -27.87
C VAL A 50 -1.27 -5.40 -27.87
N VAL A 51 -0.77 -5.00 -29.04
CA VAL A 51 0.33 -4.04 -29.17
C VAL A 51 -0.11 -2.67 -28.67
N TRP A 52 -1.26 -2.18 -29.15
CA TRP A 52 -1.77 -0.87 -28.77
C TRP A 52 -2.32 -0.81 -27.36
N GLY A 53 -2.88 -1.89 -26.85
CA GLY A 53 -3.40 -1.96 -25.49
C GLY A 53 -2.31 -2.19 -24.45
N ALA A 54 -1.20 -2.85 -24.80
CA ALA A 54 -0.09 -3.05 -23.88
C ALA A 54 0.55 -1.72 -23.46
N ILE A 55 0.68 -0.76 -24.39
CA ILE A 55 1.26 0.56 -24.11
C ILE A 55 0.53 1.30 -22.97
N PRO A 56 -0.78 1.57 -23.03
CA PRO A 56 -1.51 2.26 -21.97
C PRO A 56 -1.60 1.42 -20.69
N VAL A 57 -1.69 0.09 -20.78
CA VAL A 57 -1.65 -0.79 -19.59
C VAL A 57 -0.32 -0.62 -18.86
N THR A 58 0.80 -0.69 -19.59
CA THR A 58 2.13 -0.52 -19.02
C THR A 58 2.31 0.87 -18.41
N ILE A 59 1.85 1.94 -19.08
CA ILE A 59 1.92 3.30 -18.53
C ILE A 59 1.11 3.42 -17.23
N ALA A 60 -0.12 2.89 -17.21
CA ALA A 60 -0.97 2.92 -16.02
C ALA A 60 -0.34 2.15 -14.85
N LEU A 61 0.26 0.99 -15.11
CA LEU A 61 0.94 0.20 -14.09
C LEU A 61 2.23 0.87 -13.60
N ILE A 62 3.07 1.41 -14.49
CA ILE A 62 4.27 2.14 -14.10
C ILE A 62 3.87 3.32 -13.22
N TRP A 63 2.88 4.10 -13.62
CA TRP A 63 2.46 5.26 -12.85
C TRP A 63 1.86 4.89 -11.49
N TRP A 64 1.14 3.77 -11.41
CA TRP A 64 0.61 3.27 -10.14
C TRP A 64 1.69 2.75 -9.20
N PHE A 65 2.64 1.96 -9.72
CA PHE A 65 3.70 1.37 -8.92
C PHE A 65 4.83 2.35 -8.57
N TRP A 66 4.90 3.52 -9.23
CA TRP A 66 5.95 4.50 -8.95
C TRP A 66 5.59 5.31 -7.70
N PRO A 67 6.33 5.14 -6.59
CA PRO A 67 6.03 5.86 -5.35
C PRO A 67 6.27 7.35 -5.53
N ASP A 68 5.35 8.16 -5.02
CA ASP A 68 5.54 9.60 -5.00
C ASP A 68 6.67 9.95 -4.00
N PRO A 69 7.68 10.73 -4.42
CA PRO A 69 8.78 11.11 -3.55
C PRO A 69 8.33 11.86 -2.28
N GLU A 70 7.19 12.56 -2.33
CA GLU A 70 6.63 13.25 -1.18
C GLU A 70 6.06 12.26 -0.15
N GLU A 71 5.36 11.22 -0.59
CA GLU A 71 4.87 10.17 0.30
C GLU A 71 6.03 9.40 0.92
N ALA A 72 7.02 9.01 0.11
CA ALA A 72 8.22 8.34 0.61
C ALA A 72 8.98 9.17 1.67
N ALA A 73 8.95 10.51 1.57
CA ALA A 73 9.50 11.41 2.58
C ALA A 73 8.67 11.41 3.87
N LYS A 74 7.33 11.43 3.78
CA LYS A 74 6.43 11.35 4.95
C LYS A 74 6.58 10.03 5.71
N HIS A 75 6.75 8.91 5.01
CA HIS A 75 7.03 7.60 5.61
C HIS A 75 8.34 7.61 6.40
N ARG A 76 9.42 8.14 5.80
CA ARG A 76 10.74 8.22 6.47
C ARG A 76 10.78 9.17 7.65
N ALA A 77 10.03 10.28 7.60
CA ALA A 77 9.99 11.25 8.69
C ALA A 77 9.33 10.71 9.97
N ARG A 78 8.57 9.60 9.88
CA ARG A 78 7.87 8.97 11.00
C ARG A 78 8.50 7.64 11.45
N GLU A 79 9.49 7.16 10.72
CA GLU A 79 10.29 6.00 11.11
C GLU A 79 11.21 6.40 12.27
N VAL A 80 10.96 5.87 13.46
CA VAL A 80 11.90 6.01 14.59
C VAL A 80 13.13 5.18 14.24
N LYS A 81 14.26 5.85 13.98
CA LYS A 81 15.50 5.15 13.64
C LYS A 81 16.06 4.49 14.90
N PRO A 82 16.28 3.15 14.90
CA PRO A 82 16.91 2.46 16.03
C PRO A 82 18.29 3.03 16.39
N GLN A 83 18.95 3.67 15.43
CA GLN A 83 20.28 4.25 15.58
C GLN A 83 20.33 5.42 16.57
N ASP A 84 19.22 6.14 16.74
CA ASP A 84 19.14 7.24 17.71
C ASP A 84 19.09 6.68 19.16
N ASP A 85 18.52 5.50 19.34
CA ASP A 85 18.47 4.81 20.63
C ASP A 85 19.82 4.15 20.95
N LEU A 86 20.52 3.61 19.94
CA LEU A 86 21.89 3.11 20.09
C LEU A 86 22.90 4.22 20.41
N ALA A 87 22.71 5.42 19.84
CA ALA A 87 23.52 6.59 20.15
C ALA A 87 23.29 7.11 21.58
N LYS A 88 22.04 7.06 22.08
CA LYS A 88 21.71 7.42 23.46
C LYS A 88 22.17 6.38 24.48
N ALA A 89 22.23 5.10 24.11
CA ALA A 89 22.66 4.02 25.00
C ALA A 89 24.19 3.89 25.15
N SER A 90 24.97 4.60 24.32
CA SER A 90 26.44 4.58 24.34
C SER A 90 27.08 5.86 24.90
N ALA A 91 26.26 6.82 25.35
CA ALA A 91 26.65 8.07 26.02
C ALA A 91 26.32 8.01 27.52
#